data_AF-A0A4R8G3I3-F1
#
_entry.id   AF-A0A4R8G3I3-F1
#
_cell.length_a   1.000
_cell.length_b   1.000
_cell.length_c   1.000
_cell.angle_alpha   90.00
_cell.angle_beta   90.00
_cell.angle_gamma   90.00
#
_symmetry.space_group_name_H-M   'P 1'
#
loop_
_entity.id
_entity.type
_entity.pdbx_description
1 polymer ?
#
loop_
_entity_poly.entity_id
_entity_poly.type
_entity_poly.pdbx_seq_one_letter_code
_entity_poly.pdbx_strand_id
1 'polypeptide(L)' 'MKKVLVLLVVITTIQLAGCEESELYYEGKLRPESEVEEIMAVKLELENPDMDLEIDVYED' A
#
# COMPACT_ATOMS: atom_id res chain seq x y z
N MET A 1 -12.98 -5.64 -38.13
CA MET A 1 -11.60 -5.59 -37.56
C MET A 1 -11.38 -4.42 -36.59
N LYS A 2 -11.71 -3.16 -36.94
CA LYS A 2 -11.59 -1.99 -36.03
C LYS A 2 -12.25 -2.16 -34.64
N LYS A 3 -13.42 -2.82 -34.57
CA LYS A 3 -14.16 -3.03 -33.30
C LYS A 3 -13.46 -3.97 -32.32
N VAL A 4 -12.67 -4.93 -32.82
CA VAL A 4 -11.93 -5.90 -31.99
C VAL A 4 -10.72 -5.22 -31.35
N LEU A 5 -10.09 -4.30 -32.09
CA LEU A 5 -8.91 -3.57 -31.63
C LEU A 5 -9.23 -2.60 -30.49
N VAL A 6 -10.42 -1.99 -30.51
CA VAL A 6 -10.91 -1.13 -29.40
C VAL A 6 -11.19 -1.95 -28.14
N LEU A 7 -11.75 -3.15 -28.28
CA LEU A 7 -12.06 -4.01 -27.13
C LEU A 7 -10.79 -4.45 -26.38
N LEU A 8 -9.71 -4.71 -27.12
CA LEU A 8 -8.43 -5.15 -26.57
C LEU A 8 -7.74 -4.03 -25.77
N VAL A 9 -7.85 -2.78 -26.22
CA VAL A 9 -7.31 -1.60 -25.51
C VAL A 9 -8.05 -1.36 -24.19
N VAL A 10 -9.37 -1.55 -24.16
CA VAL A 10 -10.16 -1.37 -22.93
C VAL A 10 -9.82 -2.42 -21.87
N ILE A 11 -9.54 -3.67 -22.27
CA ILE A 11 -9.16 -4.73 -21.34
C ILE A 11 -7.79 -4.44 -20.70
N THR A 12 -6.85 -3.86 -21.46
CA THR A 12 -5.52 -3.53 -20.93
C THR A 12 -5.53 -2.41 -19.90
N THR A 13 -6.49 -1.47 -19.95
CA THR A 13 -6.54 -0.36 -18.98
C THR A 13 -7.15 -0.75 -17.64
N ILE A 14 -8.01 -1.79 -17.61
CA ILE A 14 -8.66 -2.25 -16.37
C ILE A 14 -7.66 -3.00 -15.47
N GLN A 15 -6.63 -3.64 -16.03
CA GLN A 15 -5.63 -4.37 -15.24
C GLN A 15 -4.65 -3.47 -14.47
N LEU A 16 -4.58 -2.16 -14.76
CA LEU A 16 -3.70 -1.23 -14.03
C LEU A 16 -4.35 -0.63 -12.77
N ALA A 17 -5.65 -0.79 -12.56
CA ALA A 17 -6.34 -0.25 -11.39
C ALA A 17 -6.22 -1.14 -10.13
N GLY A 18 -5.55 -2.29 -10.22
CA GLY A 18 -5.42 -3.25 -9.12
C GLY A 18 -4.22 -3.01 -8.19
N CYS A 19 -3.49 -1.91 -8.34
CA CYS A 19 -2.35 -1.55 -7.50
C CYS A 19 -2.72 -0.39 -6.56
N GLU A 20 -3.90 -0.50 -5.94
CA GLU A 20 -4.36 0.47 -4.95
C GLU A 20 -3.99 -0.07 -3.58
N GLU A 21 -3.00 0.55 -2.95
CA GLU A 21 -2.61 0.32 -1.56
C GLU A 21 -3.60 1.03 -0.63
N SER A 22 -3.89 0.42 0.52
CA SER A 22 -4.77 1.01 1.52
C SER A 22 -4.10 2.21 2.20
N GLU A 23 -4.89 3.21 2.59
CA GLU A 23 -4.40 4.39 3.30
C GLU A 23 -5.01 4.47 4.71
N LEU A 24 -4.17 4.82 5.69
CA LEU A 24 -4.51 4.95 7.10
C LEU A 24 -4.26 6.39 7.58
N TYR A 25 -5.09 6.87 8.51
CA TYR A 25 -4.84 8.15 9.19
C TYR A 25 -3.87 7.94 10.36
N TYR A 26 -2.64 8.42 10.20
CA TYR A 26 -1.60 8.34 11.22
C TYR A 26 -1.02 9.74 11.51
N GLU A 27 -1.00 10.12 12.79
CA GLU A 27 -0.53 11.45 13.25
C GLU A 27 -1.23 12.63 12.54
N GLY A 28 -2.52 12.50 12.28
CA GLY A 28 -3.33 13.55 11.65
C GLY A 28 -3.11 13.72 10.15
N LYS A 29 -2.38 12.80 9.50
CA LYS A 29 -2.19 12.76 8.05
C LYS A 29 -2.61 11.39 7.49
N LEU A 30 -3.27 11.41 6.34
CA LEU A 30 -3.52 10.21 5.55
C LEU A 30 -2.19 9.74 4.91
N ARG A 31 -1.86 8.47 5.06
CA ARG A 31 -0.62 7.85 4.58
C ARG A 31 -0.90 6.42 4.11
N PRO A 32 -0.10 5.85 3.19
CA PRO A 32 -0.17 4.43 2.86
C PRO A 32 0.08 3.55 4.08
N GLU A 33 -0.58 2.40 4.14
CA GLU A 33 -0.43 1.40 5.20
C GLU A 33 1.03 1.00 5.43
N SER A 34 1.78 0.70 4.36
CA SER A 34 3.20 0.33 4.46
C SER A 34 4.08 1.44 5.06
N GLU A 35 3.76 2.72 4.78
CA GLU A 35 4.48 3.86 5.36
C GLU A 35 4.22 3.93 6.88
N VAL A 36 2.99 3.63 7.30
CA VAL A 36 2.61 3.61 8.71
C VAL A 36 3.31 2.46 9.45
N GLU A 37 3.36 1.28 8.83
CA GLU A 37 4.08 0.10 9.33
C GLU A 37 5.57 0.39 9.53
N GLU A 38 6.24 0.97 8.52
CA GLU A 38 7.65 1.35 8.60
C GLU A 38 7.91 2.36 9.73
N ILE A 39 7.07 3.40 9.84
CA ILE A 39 7.20 4.40 10.90
C ILE A 39 7.09 3.75 12.29
N MET A 40 6.18 2.78 12.46
CA MET A 40 6.01 2.09 13.74
C MET A 40 7.14 1.12 14.03
N ALA A 41 7.60 0.37 13.04
CA ALA A 41 8.76 -0.51 13.17
C ALA A 41 9.98 0.28 13.65
N VAL A 42 10.33 1.38 12.96
CA VAL A 42 11.47 2.24 13.33
C VAL A 42 11.34 2.78 14.76
N LYS A 43 10.14 3.21 15.17
CA LYS A 43 9.92 3.70 16.55
C LYS A 43 10.16 2.61 17.59
N LEU A 44 9.72 1.39 17.33
CA LEU A 44 9.91 0.26 18.25
C LEU A 44 11.36 -0.23 18.28
N GLU A 45 12.06 -0.21 17.14
CA GLU A 45 13.47 -0.57 17.04
C GLU A 45 14.39 0.46 17.71
N LEU A 46 14.02 1.73 17.75
CA LEU A 46 14.75 2.73 18.56
C LEU A 46 14.75 2.37 20.05
N GLU A 47 13.67 1.73 20.52
CA GLU A 47 13.56 1.22 21.89
C GLU A 47 14.20 -0.18 22.05
N ASN A 48 14.36 -0.92 20.94
CA ASN A 48 14.87 -2.29 20.88
C ASN A 48 15.92 -2.44 19.77
N PRO A 49 17.12 -1.85 19.91
CA PRO A 49 18.08 -1.68 18.81
C PRO A 49 18.69 -2.99 18.29
N ASP A 50 18.54 -4.09 19.03
CA ASP A 50 19.00 -5.42 18.64
C ASP A 50 17.92 -6.24 17.90
N MET A 51 16.72 -5.66 17.73
CA MET A 51 15.59 -6.30 17.07
C MET A 51 15.37 -5.70 15.69
N ASP A 52 15.05 -6.56 14.74
CA ASP A 52 14.57 -6.23 13.39
C ASP A 52 13.08 -6.60 13.37
N LEU A 53 12.22 -5.59 13.33
CA LEU A 53 10.79 -5.72 13.59
C LEU A 53 9.98 -5.52 12.32
N GLU A 54 9.14 -6.50 11.99
CA GLU A 54 8.12 -6.39 10.95
C GLU A 54 6.76 -6.17 11.60
N ILE A 55 6.06 -5.10 11.21
CA ILE A 55 4.78 -4.67 11.79
C ILE A 55 3.71 -4.79 10.71
N ASP A 56 2.63 -5.48 11.02
CA ASP A 56 1.42 -5.54 10.20
C ASP A 56 0.30 -4.75 10.87
N VAL A 57 -0.38 -3.87 10.13
CA VAL A 57 -1.54 -3.11 10.63
C VAL A 57 -2.81 -3.61 9.95
N TYR A 58 -3.87 -3.85 10.72
CA TYR A 58 -5.15 -4.28 10.19
C TYR A 58 -6.29 -3.52 10.88
N GLU A 59 -7.34 -3.20 10.12
CA GLU A 59 -8.62 -2.77 10.70
C GLU A 59 -9.35 -3.97 11.32
N ASP A 60 -9.91 -3.79 12.52
CA ASP A 60 -10.72 -4.80 13.26
C ASP A 60 -12.07 -5.13 12.60
#